data_AF-A0A329NW75-F1
#
_entry.id   AF-A0A329NW75-F1
#
_cell.length_a   1.000
_cell.length_b   1.000
_cell.length_c   1.000
_cell.angle_alpha   90.00
_cell.angle_beta   90.00
_cell.angle_gamma   90.00
#
_symmetry.space_group_name_H-M   'P 1'
#
loop_
_entity.id
_entity.type
_entity.pdbx_description
1 polymer ?
#
loop_
_entity_poly.entity_id
_entity_poly.type
_entity_poly.pdbx_seq_one_letter_code
_entity_poly.pdbx_strand_id
1 'polypeptide(L)'
;MSLIYRVKGLNSFIKSTMKKKSEARKYVGRELNRSALRIERQAKFYAPWDTGYLSMTIYSFMESDLRAIVSAPAYYAVFVELGTRKMSAQLFLYPAVQEEFPILMSHLKKMFGK
;
A
#
# COMPACT_ATOMS: atom_id res chain seq x y z
N MET A 1 37.59 -24.61 28.11
CA MET A 1 38.15 -23.24 28.22
C MET A 1 37.09 -22.25 27.79
N SER A 2 36.75 -21.26 28.64
CA SER A 2 35.80 -20.19 28.31
C SER A 2 36.50 -18.85 28.43
N LEU A 3 36.34 -17.99 27.41
CA LEU A 3 36.89 -16.64 27.40
C LEU A 3 35.73 -15.65 27.61
N ILE A 4 35.77 -14.91 28.72
CA ILE A 4 34.76 -13.87 29.04
C ILE A 4 35.38 -12.51 28.72
N TYR A 5 34.78 -11.76 27.80
CA TYR A 5 35.22 -10.40 27.46
C TYR A 5 34.03 -9.43 27.45
N ARG A 6 34.30 -8.16 27.83
CA ARG A 6 33.29 -7.08 27.92
C ARG A 6 33.43 -6.14 26.74
N VAL A 7 32.43 -6.10 25.86
CA VAL A 7 32.39 -5.16 24.73
C VAL A 7 31.71 -3.85 25.17
N LYS A 8 32.45 -2.73 25.15
CA LYS A 8 31.87 -1.40 25.36
C LYS A 8 31.16 -0.93 24.09
N GLY A 9 29.95 -0.38 24.23
CA GLY A 9 29.18 0.18 23.10
C GLY A 9 28.24 -0.79 22.37
N LEU A 10 28.20 -2.07 22.74
CA LEU A 10 27.25 -3.02 22.14
C LEU A 10 25.79 -2.61 22.38
N ASN A 11 25.45 -2.16 23.60
CA ASN A 11 24.10 -1.73 23.94
C ASN A 11 23.62 -0.51 23.14
N SER A 12 24.51 0.47 22.89
CA SER A 12 24.17 1.65 22.08
C SER A 12 24.02 1.28 20.61
N PHE A 13 24.83 0.35 20.10
CA PHE A 13 24.67 -0.21 18.76
C PHE A 13 23.33 -0.96 18.61
N ILE A 14 22.97 -1.82 19.57
CA ILE A 14 21.68 -2.52 19.56
C ILE A 14 20.53 -1.51 19.56
N LYS A 15 20.57 -0.51 20.44
CA LYS A 15 19.53 0.52 20.53
C LYS A 15 19.37 1.32 19.25
N SER A 16 20.49 1.76 18.65
CA SER A 16 20.46 2.52 17.39
C SER A 16 19.98 1.67 16.21
N THR A 17 20.33 0.39 16.17
CA THR A 17 19.86 -0.57 15.16
C THR A 17 18.35 -0.80 15.27
N MET A 18 17.83 -1.00 16.48
CA MET A 18 16.38 -1.12 16.72
C MET A 18 15.62 0.15 16.33
N LYS A 19 16.18 1.33 16.63
CA LYS A 19 15.59 2.62 16.27
C LYS A 19 15.46 2.77 14.74
N LYS A 20 16.52 2.48 13.99
CA LYS A 20 16.50 2.52 12.51
C LYS A 20 15.44 1.59 11.92
N LYS A 21 15.26 0.39 12.47
CA LYS A 21 14.19 -0.54 12.07
C LYS A 21 12.80 0.06 12.27
N SER A 22 12.56 0.69 13.42
CA SER A 22 11.28 1.35 13.73
C SER A 22 10.99 2.52 12.78
N GLU A 23 11.99 3.37 12.53
CA GLU A 23 11.88 4.51 11.62
C GLU A 23 11.60 4.04 10.18
N ALA A 24 12.34 3.05 9.69
CA ALA A 24 12.11 2.47 8.37
C ALA A 24 10.66 1.98 8.20
N ARG A 25 10.12 1.26 9.20
CA ARG A 25 8.72 0.82 9.18
C ARG A 25 7.74 1.98 9.09
N LYS A 26 7.95 3.03 9.89
CA LYS A 26 7.09 4.23 9.86
C LYS A 26 7.12 4.93 8.51
N TYR A 27 8.29 5.06 7.90
CA TYR A 27 8.40 5.69 6.58
C TYR A 27 7.72 4.85 5.50
N VAL A 28 7.92 3.53 5.51
CA VAL A 28 7.25 2.63 4.55
C VAL A 28 5.74 2.69 4.73
N GLY A 29 5.24 2.63 5.97
CA GLY A 29 3.81 2.72 6.24
C GLY A 29 3.19 4.03 5.75
N ARG A 30 3.89 5.16 5.90
CA ARG A 30 3.46 6.45 5.34
C ARG A 30 3.39 6.42 3.82
N GLU A 31 4.37 5.81 3.16
CA GLU A 31 4.36 5.72 1.70
C GLU A 31 3.29 4.77 1.18
N LEU A 32 3.05 3.64 1.86
CA LEU A 32 1.94 2.74 1.56
C LEU A 32 0.59 3.43 1.71
N ASN A 33 0.40 4.21 2.77
CA ASN A 33 -0.84 4.98 2.95
C ASN A 33 -1.05 5.98 1.80
N ARG A 34 0.00 6.70 1.39
CA ARG A 34 -0.06 7.62 0.25
C ARG A 34 -0.38 6.90 -1.06
N SER A 35 0.24 5.74 -1.28
CA SER A 35 0.01 4.91 -2.45
C SER A 35 -1.44 4.41 -2.50
N ALA A 36 -1.98 3.95 -1.37
CA ALA A 36 -3.37 3.53 -1.25
C ALA A 36 -4.36 4.66 -1.55
N LEU A 37 -4.09 5.88 -1.07
CA LEU A 37 -4.89 7.07 -1.40
C LEU A 37 -4.81 7.44 -2.88
N ARG A 38 -3.65 7.25 -3.54
CA ARG A 38 -3.52 7.47 -4.99
C ARG A 38 -4.33 6.44 -5.78
N ILE A 39 -4.27 5.17 -5.39
CA ILE A 39 -5.07 4.08 -5.98
C ILE A 39 -6.55 4.36 -5.77
N GLU A 40 -6.98 4.72 -4.56
CA GLU A 40 -8.38 5.06 -4.28
C GLU A 40 -8.86 6.18 -5.22
N ARG A 41 -8.09 7.26 -5.35
CA ARG A 41 -8.44 8.37 -6.24
C ARG A 41 -8.55 7.94 -7.72
N GLN A 42 -7.61 7.14 -8.21
CA GLN A 42 -7.62 6.62 -9.58
C GLN A 42 -8.79 5.66 -9.80
N ALA A 43 -9.02 4.72 -8.88
CA ALA A 43 -10.13 3.79 -8.93
C ALA A 43 -11.48 4.51 -8.94
N LYS A 44 -11.62 5.58 -8.15
CA LYS A 44 -12.81 6.46 -8.18
C LYS A 44 -13.02 7.14 -9.52
N PHE A 45 -11.94 7.54 -10.18
CA PHE A 45 -11.98 8.20 -11.48
C PHE A 45 -12.29 7.22 -12.63
N TYR A 46 -11.74 5.99 -12.58
CA TYR A 46 -11.99 4.96 -13.58
C TYR A 46 -13.33 4.24 -13.40
N ALA A 47 -13.91 4.28 -12.19
CA ALA A 47 -15.18 3.64 -11.92
C ALA A 47 -16.28 4.19 -12.85
N PRO A 48 -17.05 3.32 -13.52
CA PRO A 48 -18.14 3.76 -14.39
C PRO A 48 -19.17 4.58 -13.63
N TRP A 49 -19.59 5.67 -14.27
CA TRP A 49 -20.45 6.67 -13.65
C TRP A 49 -21.87 6.60 -14.21
N ASP A 50 -22.68 5.71 -13.63
CA ASP A 50 -24.14 5.72 -13.85
C ASP A 50 -24.82 6.59 -12.79
N THR A 51 -24.78 6.15 -11.52
CA THR A 51 -25.33 6.86 -10.35
C THR A 51 -24.27 7.48 -9.45
N GLY A 52 -22.99 7.21 -9.72
CA GLY A 52 -21.86 7.57 -8.85
C GLY A 52 -21.68 6.71 -7.60
N TYR A 53 -22.59 5.76 -7.31
CA TYR A 53 -22.54 4.94 -6.10
C TYR A 53 -21.26 4.10 -6.00
N LEU A 54 -20.85 3.45 -7.11
CA LEU A 54 -19.63 2.64 -7.14
C LEU A 54 -18.41 3.50 -6.76
N SER A 55 -18.22 4.62 -7.44
CA SER A 55 -17.10 5.55 -7.16
C SER A 55 -17.13 6.05 -5.72
N MET A 56 -18.27 6.53 -5.22
CA MET A 56 -18.37 7.05 -3.85
C MET A 56 -18.04 6.02 -2.76
N THR A 57 -18.32 4.74 -3.02
CA THR A 57 -18.11 3.68 -2.02
C THR A 57 -16.69 3.15 -1.97
N ILE A 58 -15.83 3.45 -2.95
CA ILE A 58 -14.42 3.02 -2.92
C ILE A 58 -13.69 3.76 -1.81
N TYR A 59 -12.93 3.05 -0.98
CA TYR A 59 -12.11 3.65 0.07
C TYR A 59 -10.84 2.86 0.32
N SER A 60 -9.85 3.53 0.91
CA SER A 60 -8.61 2.93 1.35
C SER A 60 -8.39 3.12 2.85
N PHE A 61 -7.70 2.16 3.47
CA PHE A 61 -7.31 2.25 4.87
C PHE A 61 -6.05 1.42 5.15
N MET A 62 -5.39 1.71 6.26
CA MET A 62 -4.26 0.94 6.75
C MET A 62 -4.77 -0.15 7.70
N GLU A 63 -4.58 -1.42 7.32
CA GLU A 63 -4.88 -2.57 8.20
C GLU A 63 -3.74 -2.79 9.22
N SER A 64 -2.51 -2.49 8.83
CA SER A 64 -1.34 -2.49 9.72
C SER A 64 -0.28 -1.52 9.20
N ASP A 65 0.78 -1.29 9.99
CA ASP A 65 1.90 -0.41 9.61
C ASP A 65 2.47 -0.67 8.21
N LEU A 66 2.39 -1.92 7.71
CA LEU A 66 2.95 -2.33 6.42
C LEU A 66 1.90 -2.93 5.47
N ARG A 67 0.61 -2.72 5.75
CA ARG A 67 -0.48 -3.24 4.93
C ARG A 67 -1.57 -2.20 4.76
N ALA A 68 -1.72 -1.73 3.52
CA ALA A 68 -2.83 -0.91 3.10
C ALA A 68 -3.82 -1.76 2.30
N ILE A 69 -5.11 -1.47 2.45
CA ILE A 69 -6.20 -2.12 1.72
C ILE A 69 -6.97 -1.03 0.97
N VAL A 70 -7.31 -1.30 -0.29
CA VAL A 70 -8.25 -0.52 -1.08
C VAL A 70 -9.44 -1.43 -1.39
N SER A 71 -10.64 -0.98 -1.05
CA SER A 71 -11.86 -1.79 -1.13
C SER A 71 -12.95 -1.07 -1.93
N ALA A 72 -13.70 -1.84 -2.71
CA ALA A 72 -14.90 -1.42 -3.42
C ALA A 72 -16.08 -2.25 -2.88
N PRO A 73 -16.81 -1.78 -1.86
CA PRO A 73 -17.79 -2.58 -1.13
C PRO A 73 -19.13 -2.72 -1.84
N ALA A 74 -19.38 -1.96 -2.92
CA ALA A 74 -20.59 -2.13 -3.73
C ALA A 74 -20.67 -3.59 -4.20
N TYR A 75 -21.80 -4.27 -3.91
CA TYR A 75 -21.96 -5.71 -4.18
C TYR A 75 -21.66 -6.08 -5.63
N TYR A 76 -22.01 -5.19 -6.56
CA TYR A 76 -21.82 -5.40 -7.99
C TYR A 76 -20.42 -5.01 -8.51
N ALA A 77 -19.55 -4.44 -7.67
CA ALA A 77 -18.22 -3.96 -8.05
C ALA A 77 -17.37 -5.07 -8.70
N VAL A 78 -17.44 -6.29 -8.17
CA VAL A 78 -16.70 -7.44 -8.71
C VAL A 78 -17.16 -7.81 -10.12
N PHE A 79 -18.47 -7.73 -10.39
CA PHE A 79 -19.02 -8.02 -11.71
C PHE A 79 -18.67 -6.92 -12.72
N VAL A 80 -18.55 -5.68 -12.26
CA VAL A 80 -18.08 -4.55 -13.08
C VAL A 80 -16.61 -4.71 -13.42
N GLU A 81 -15.76 -4.96 -12.43
CA GLU A 81 -14.31 -5.10 -12.60
C GLU A 81 -13.94 -6.28 -13.51
N LEU A 82 -14.55 -7.44 -13.30
CA LEU A 82 -14.18 -8.69 -13.98
C LEU A 82 -15.06 -9.00 -15.20
N GLY A 83 -16.19 -8.31 -15.34
CA GLY A 83 -17.21 -8.65 -16.33
C GLY A 83 -18.03 -9.89 -15.96
N THR A 84 -19.03 -10.17 -16.78
CA THR A 84 -19.88 -11.37 -16.69
C THR A 84 -20.14 -11.92 -18.09
N ARG A 85 -20.85 -13.06 -18.19
CA ARG A 85 -21.26 -13.64 -19.49
C ARG A 85 -22.00 -12.65 -20.39
N LYS A 86 -22.72 -11.68 -19.83
CA LYS A 86 -23.57 -10.72 -20.57
C LYS A 86 -23.03 -9.29 -20.58
N MET A 87 -21.90 -9.03 -19.93
CA MET A 87 -21.36 -7.68 -19.75
C MET A 87 -19.83 -7.75 -19.79
N SER A 88 -19.21 -6.99 -20.69
CA SER A 88 -17.76 -6.85 -20.73
C SER A 88 -17.21 -6.22 -19.44
N ALA A 89 -15.98 -6.57 -19.09
CA ALA A 89 -15.28 -5.99 -17.93
C ALA A 89 -15.07 -4.48 -18.11
N GLN A 90 -15.35 -3.72 -17.07
CA GLN A 90 -15.08 -2.29 -16.94
C GLN A 90 -14.12 -2.13 -15.77
N LEU A 91 -12.85 -2.37 -16.06
CA LEU A 91 -11.79 -2.36 -15.06
C LEU A 91 -11.59 -0.95 -14.51
N PHE A 92 -11.59 -0.82 -13.19
CA PHE A 92 -11.34 0.45 -12.49
C PHE A 92 -10.30 0.28 -11.37
N LEU A 93 -10.29 -0.86 -10.69
CA LEU A 93 -9.38 -1.12 -9.57
C LEU A 93 -8.02 -1.63 -10.05
N TYR A 94 -8.02 -2.62 -10.95
CA TYR A 94 -6.81 -3.19 -11.53
C TYR A 94 -5.95 -2.16 -12.26
N PRO A 95 -6.47 -1.31 -13.17
CA PRO A 95 -5.68 -0.29 -13.83
C PRO A 95 -5.09 0.72 -12.83
N ALA A 96 -5.84 1.12 -11.81
CA ALA A 96 -5.33 2.01 -10.75
C ALA A 96 -4.13 1.39 -10.00
N VAL A 97 -4.21 0.09 -9.68
CA VAL A 97 -3.08 -0.62 -9.05
C VAL A 97 -1.88 -0.73 -9.99
N GLN A 98 -2.11 -1.01 -11.28
CA GLN A 98 -1.03 -1.13 -12.26
C GLN A 98 -0.27 0.18 -12.46
N GLU A 99 -0.98 1.31 -12.51
CA GLU A 99 -0.36 2.64 -12.66
C GLU A 99 0.43 3.05 -11.42
N GLU A 100 -0.09 2.75 -10.23
CA GLU A 100 0.56 3.13 -8.98
C GLU A 100 1.76 2.23 -8.64
N PHE A 101 1.75 0.95 -9.02
CA PHE A 101 2.80 -0.01 -8.68
C PHE A 101 4.23 0.49 -8.99
N PRO A 102 4.57 0.96 -10.20
CA PRO A 102 5.91 1.46 -10.50
C PRO A 102 6.29 2.71 -9.67
N ILE A 103 5.30 3.56 -9.33
CA ILE A 103 5.52 4.77 -8.52
C ILE A 103 5.90 4.38 -7.09
N LEU A 104 5.11 3.48 -6.48
CA LEU A 104 5.39 2.94 -5.16
C LEU A 104 6.77 2.30 -5.11
N MET A 105 7.08 1.42 -6.08
CA MET A 105 8.38 0.75 -6.13
C MET A 105 9.55 1.72 -6.30
N SER A 106 9.38 2.77 -7.11
CA SER A 106 10.38 3.83 -7.26
C SER A 106 10.62 4.58 -5.94
N HIS A 107 9.56 4.94 -5.23
CA HIS A 107 9.66 5.62 -3.94
C HIS A 107 10.32 4.75 -2.87
N LEU A 108 9.91 3.48 -2.76
CA LEU A 108 10.54 2.53 -1.85
C LEU A 108 12.02 2.31 -2.19
N LYS A 109 12.37 2.22 -3.47
CA LYS A 109 13.77 2.12 -3.90
C LYS A 109 14.57 3.36 -3.51
N LYS A 110 14.02 4.58 -3.61
CA LYS A 110 14.69 5.81 -3.16
C LYS A 110 14.90 5.86 -1.64
N MET A 111 14.05 5.21 -0.86
CA MET A 111 14.15 5.19 0.60
C MET A 111 15.26 4.26 1.13
N PHE A 112 15.57 3.19 0.39
CA PHE A 112 16.52 2.15 0.81
C PHE A 112 17.71 1.97 -0.13
N GLY A 113 17.63 2.52 -1.33
CA GLY A 113 18.72 2.56 -2.30
C GLY A 113 19.79 3.52 -1.81
N LYS A 114 21.00 2.97 -1.64
CA LYS A 114 22.22 3.75 -1.43
C LYS A 114 22.50 4.65 -2.62
#